data_AF-A0A564FY40-F1
#
_entry.id   AF-A0A564FY40-F1
#
_cell.length_a   1.000
_cell.length_b   1.000
_cell.length_c   1.000
_cell.angle_alpha   90.00
_cell.angle_beta   90.00
_cell.angle_gamma   90.00
#
_symmetry.space_group_name_H-M   'P 1'
#
loop_
_entity.id
_entity.type
_entity.pdbx_description
1 polymer ?
#
loop_
_entity_poly.entity_id
_entity_poly.type
_entity_poly.pdbx_seq_one_letter_code
_entity_poly.pdbx_strand_id
1 'polypeptide(L)' 'MGMGRSGFICVGLVAAALSGGAARAEPPIRSPQDAACRNEARAKVFSAPNPRGLELEVIGRQIYHACMRRAKGRRR' A
#
# COMPACT_ATOMS: atom_id res chain seq x y z
N MET A 1 8.33 13.96 -38.88
CA MET A 1 9.48 13.51 -38.07
C MET A 1 9.53 14.44 -36.86
N GLY A 2 9.27 14.08 -35.61
CA GLY A 2 9.62 12.85 -34.89
C GLY A 2 10.70 13.20 -33.86
N MET A 3 10.37 13.95 -32.81
CA MET A 3 11.30 14.30 -31.72
C MET A 3 10.61 14.07 -30.38
N GLY A 4 10.87 12.91 -29.77
CA GLY A 4 10.59 12.69 -28.36
C GLY A 4 11.67 13.35 -27.49
N ARG A 5 11.32 13.59 -26.21
CA ARG A 5 12.17 13.41 -25.01
C ARG A 5 11.50 14.02 -23.78
N SER A 6 11.21 13.15 -22.81
CA SER A 6 11.47 13.32 -21.39
C SER A 6 11.03 14.61 -20.69
N GLY A 7 9.96 14.50 -19.90
CA GLY A 7 9.68 15.36 -18.76
C GLY A 7 9.15 14.52 -17.60
N PHE A 8 10.05 13.90 -16.84
CA PHE A 8 9.77 13.26 -15.56
C PHE A 8 9.20 14.30 -14.59
N ILE A 9 7.88 14.36 -14.44
CA ILE A 9 7.26 15.09 -13.32
C ILE A 9 7.29 14.15 -12.12
N CYS A 10 8.40 14.18 -11.39
CA CYS A 10 8.56 13.59 -10.07
C CYS A 10 7.71 14.37 -9.06
N VAL A 11 6.40 14.10 -9.02
CA VAL A 11 5.53 14.58 -7.94
C VAL A 11 5.43 13.50 -6.87
N GLY A 12 5.99 13.83 -5.70
CA GLY A 12 5.59 13.26 -4.42
C GLY A 12 6.50 12.19 -3.84
N LEU A 13 7.69 12.59 -3.37
CA LEU A 13 8.41 11.84 -2.33
C LEU A 13 7.60 11.97 -1.03
N VAL A 14 6.69 11.03 -0.79
CA VAL A 14 6.03 10.90 0.52
C VAL A 14 6.93 10.04 1.39
N ALA A 15 7.76 10.70 2.19
CA ALA A 15 8.49 10.09 3.29
C ALA A 15 7.49 9.67 4.37
N ALA A 16 7.14 8.38 4.40
CA ALA A 16 6.38 7.80 5.49
C ALA A 16 7.35 7.28 6.55
N ALA A 17 7.71 8.18 7.48
CA ALA A 17 8.32 7.81 8.74
C ALA A 17 7.26 7.23 9.70
N LEU A 18 7.75 6.38 10.61
CA LEU A 18 7.22 6.01 11.92
C LEU A 18 6.38 4.72 12.10
N SER A 19 6.94 3.91 13.01
CA SER A 19 6.28 3.09 14.03
C SER A 19 5.88 1.66 13.68
N GLY A 20 6.83 0.75 13.92
CA GLY A 20 6.56 -0.67 14.13
C GLY A 20 5.73 -0.87 15.40
N GLY A 21 4.49 -1.31 15.22
CA GLY A 21 3.60 -1.81 16.27
C GLY A 21 3.53 -3.34 16.22
N ALA A 22 3.68 -3.97 17.38
CA ALA A 22 3.96 -5.39 17.57
C ALA A 22 2.80 -6.39 17.28
N ALA A 23 3.23 -7.61 16.95
CA ALA A 23 2.70 -8.90 17.41
C ALA A 23 1.25 -9.33 17.06
N ARG A 24 1.03 -9.69 15.80
CA ARG A 24 0.52 -11.05 15.49
C ARG A 24 1.60 -11.74 14.66
N ALA A 25 1.72 -13.06 14.72
CA ALA A 25 2.61 -13.83 13.84
C ALA A 25 2.11 -13.68 12.40
N GLU A 26 2.36 -12.50 11.83
CA GLU A 26 1.99 -12.11 10.50
C GLU A 26 2.82 -12.98 9.56
N PRO A 27 2.22 -13.64 8.55
CA PRO A 27 2.96 -14.50 7.63
C PRO A 27 4.20 -13.77 7.10
N PRO A 28 5.31 -14.49 6.90
CA PRO A 28 6.61 -13.87 6.62
C PRO A 28 6.49 -12.89 5.46
N ILE A 29 7.04 -11.68 5.66
CA ILE A 29 7.10 -10.65 4.63
C ILE A 29 7.78 -11.25 3.40
N ARG A 30 7.02 -11.41 2.31
CA ARG A 30 7.52 -12.06 1.08
C ARG A 30 8.32 -11.10 0.20
N SER A 31 8.21 -9.80 0.42
CA SER A 31 8.89 -8.76 -0.36
C SER A 31 8.82 -7.40 0.35
N PRO A 32 9.70 -6.45 0.01
CA PRO A 32 9.57 -5.07 0.51
C PRO A 32 8.24 -4.41 0.10
N GLN A 33 7.64 -4.84 -1.02
CA GLN A 33 6.30 -4.37 -1.41
C GLN A 33 5.21 -4.90 -0.46
N ASP A 34 5.33 -6.15 0.00
CA ASP A 34 4.39 -6.76 0.94
C ASP A 34 4.35 -5.98 2.26
N ALA A 35 5.53 -5.65 2.81
CA ALA A 35 5.64 -4.83 4.03
C ALA A 35 5.00 -3.44 3.87
N ALA A 36 5.26 -2.77 2.74
CA ALA A 36 4.66 -1.46 2.45
C ALA A 36 3.12 -1.54 2.39
N CYS A 37 2.58 -2.54 1.68
CA CYS A 37 1.14 -2.73 1.57
C CYS A 37 0.46 -3.11 2.88
N ARG A 38 1.15 -3.86 3.75
CA ARG A 38 0.66 -4.15 5.11
C ARG A 38 0.60 -2.90 5.97
N ASN A 39 1.62 -2.06 5.92
CA ASN A 39 1.63 -0.79 6.66
C ASN A 39 0.54 0.16 6.15
N GLU A 40 0.32 0.23 4.83
CA GLU A 40 -0.78 1.00 4.24
C GLU A 40 -2.15 0.50 4.74
N ALA A 41 -2.35 -0.82 4.76
CA ALA A 41 -3.57 -1.41 5.29
C ALA A 41 -3.79 -1.05 6.76
N ARG A 42 -2.78 -1.17 7.62
CA ARG A 42 -2.86 -0.83 9.05
C ARG A 42 -3.14 0.66 9.29
N ALA A 43 -2.56 1.54 8.49
CA ALA A 43 -2.78 2.98 8.61
C ALA A 43 -4.19 3.39 8.18
N LYS A 44 -4.77 2.69 7.20
CA LYS A 44 -6.05 3.07 6.59
C LYS A 44 -7.24 2.26 7.09
N VAL A 45 -7.04 1.11 7.73
CA VAL A 45 -8.12 0.22 8.18
C VAL A 45 -9.13 0.89 9.11
N PHE A 46 -8.66 1.82 9.96
CA PHE A 46 -9.49 2.57 10.90
C PHE A 46 -10.13 3.82 10.29
N SER A 47 -9.60 4.32 9.17
CA SER A 47 -10.07 5.54 8.52
C SER A 47 -10.86 5.25 7.23
N ALA A 48 -10.88 4.00 6.78
CA ALA A 48 -11.61 3.60 5.59
C ALA A 48 -13.12 3.61 5.85
N PRO A 49 -13.92 4.19 4.94
CA PRO A 49 -15.37 4.20 5.09
C PRO A 49 -15.90 2.77 5.06
N ASN A 50 -16.68 2.42 6.09
CA ASN A 50 -17.25 1.09 6.27
C ASN A 50 -18.78 1.12 6.28
N PRO A 51 -19.43 1.40 5.13
CA PRO A 51 -20.90 1.51 5.07
C PRO A 51 -21.60 0.16 5.30
N ARG A 52 -20.86 -0.96 5.20
CA ARG A 52 -21.38 -2.32 5.34
C ARG A 52 -21.09 -2.93 6.72
N GLY A 53 -20.44 -2.20 7.64
CA GLY A 53 -20.07 -2.74 8.94
C GLY A 53 -19.14 -3.95 8.88
N LEU A 54 -18.26 -4.02 7.88
CA LEU A 54 -17.27 -5.08 7.74
C LEU A 54 -16.25 -5.07 8.88
N GLU A 55 -15.77 -6.25 9.24
CA GLU A 55 -14.66 -6.40 10.19
C GLU A 55 -13.41 -5.66 9.71
N LEU A 56 -12.66 -5.08 10.65
CA LEU A 56 -11.40 -4.37 10.37
C LEU A 56 -10.41 -5.25 9.60
N GLU A 57 -10.34 -6.54 9.90
CA GLU A 57 -9.46 -7.47 9.17
C GLU A 57 -9.83 -7.54 7.67
N VAL A 58 -11.13 -7.56 7.35
CA VAL A 58 -11.63 -7.63 5.97
C VAL A 58 -11.31 -6.35 5.20
N ILE A 59 -11.44 -5.20 5.87
CA ILE A 59 -11.07 -3.89 5.32
C ILE A 59 -9.56 -3.83 5.07
N GLY A 60 -8.74 -4.22 6.05
CA GLY A 60 -7.29 -4.27 5.93
C GLY A 60 -6.85 -5.15 4.76
N ARG A 61 -7.49 -6.31 4.57
CA ARG A 61 -7.22 -7.22 3.44
C ARG A 61 -7.56 -6.59 2.09
N GLN A 62 -8.68 -5.87 1.98
CA GLN A 62 -9.04 -5.16 0.75
C GLN A 62 -8.03 -4.07 0.40
N ILE A 63 -7.59 -3.27 1.38
CA ILE A 63 -6.59 -2.22 1.19
C ILE A 63 -5.25 -2.82 0.77
N TYR A 64 -4.83 -3.91 1.42
CA TYR A 64 -3.64 -4.67 1.07
C TYR A 64 -3.69 -5.16 -0.39
N HIS A 65 -4.77 -5.80 -0.81
CA HIS A 65 -4.90 -6.29 -2.20
C HIS A 65 -4.92 -5.14 -3.22
N ALA A 66 -5.54 -4.00 -2.88
CA ALA A 66 -5.49 -2.81 -3.72
C ALA A 66 -4.04 -2.28 -3.87
N CYS A 67 -3.28 -2.20 -2.77
CA CYS A 67 -1.87 -1.84 -2.81
C CYS A 67 -1.05 -2.83 -3.65
N MET A 68 -1.24 -4.14 -3.45
CA MET A 68 -0.52 -5.16 -4.20
C MET A 68 -0.80 -5.11 -5.71
N ARG A 69 -2.03 -4.81 -6.12
CA ARG A 69 -2.37 -4.59 -7.55
C ARG A 69 -1.61 -3.39 -8.12
N ARG A 70 -1.54 -2.28 -7.38
CA ARG A 70 -0.76 -1.08 -7.77
C ARG A 70 0.74 -1.38 -7.84
N ALA A 71 1.27 -2.13 -6.89
CA ALA A 71 2.68 -2.50 -6.85
C ALA A 71 3.08 -3.42 -8.02
N LYS A 72 2.21 -4.35 -8.44
CA LYS A 72 2.44 -5.18 -9.64
C LYS A 72 2.45 -4.36 -10.93
N GLY A 73 1.57 -3.36 -11.04
CA GLY A 73 1.55 -2.44 -12.18
C GLY A 73 2.79 -1.55 -12.29
N ARG A 74 3.42 -1.18 -11.16
CA ARG A 74 4.67 -0.39 -11.15
C ARG A 74 5.94 -1.16 -11.48
N ARG A 75 5.89 -2.50 -11.56
CA ARG A 75 7.05 -3.34 -11.92
C ARG A 75 7.06 -3.72 -13.41
N ARG A 76 6.11 -3.20 -14.19
CA ARG A 76 5.95 -3.47 -15.63
C ARG A 76 6.27 -2.21 -16.41
#